data_AF-A0A6V7LGX0-F1
#
_entry.id   AF-A0A6V7LGX0-F1
#
_cell.length_a   1.000
_cell.length_b   1.000
_cell.length_c   1.000
_cell.angle_alpha   90.00
_cell.angle_beta   90.00
_cell.angle_gamma   90.00
#
_symmetry.space_group_name_H-M   'P 1'
#
loop_
_entity.id
_entity.type
_entity.pdbx_description
1 polymer ?
#
loop_
_entity_poly.entity_id
_entity_poly.type
_entity_poly.pdbx_seq_one_letter_code
_entity_poly.pdbx_strand_id
1 'polypeptide(L)'
;YLLITVGLVYIKTNPCLKRDLLRDLVEMCRGVQHPLRGLFLRNYLLQCTRNILPDSPEENDEEGTVRDSIDFVLMNFAEMNKLWVRMQHQGHSRDRERREREREELKILVGTNLVRLSQLESVTLEIYKKLVLPGILEQVVSCRDAIAQEYLMECIIQVFPDEFHLQTLNAFLKSCAELHNGVNVKNIIISLIDRLATFSQRSDGVGGPGSPNQVPGILQDVKLFDVFSDQVATIIQ
;
A
#
# COMPACT_ATOMS: atom_id res chain seq x y z
N TYR A 1 -11.83 20.25 4.95
CA TYR A 1 -12.00 20.68 3.55
C TYR A 1 -11.38 22.03 3.29
N LEU A 2 -11.93 23.16 3.78
CA LEU A 2 -11.34 24.49 3.50
C LEU A 2 -9.87 24.64 3.91
N LEU A 3 -9.49 24.14 5.09
CA LEU A 3 -8.08 24.14 5.53
C LEU A 3 -7.16 23.40 4.56
N ILE A 4 -7.60 22.27 4.01
CA ILE A 4 -6.85 21.52 2.99
C ILE A 4 -6.71 22.38 1.74
N THR A 5 -7.80 22.95 1.24
CA THR A 5 -7.79 23.81 0.04
C THR A 5 -6.83 24.99 0.18
N VAL A 6 -6.88 25.69 1.32
CA VAL A 6 -5.98 26.82 1.61
C VAL A 6 -4.54 26.33 1.79
N GLY A 7 -4.32 25.22 2.50
CA GLY A 7 -3.00 24.62 2.69
C GLY A 7 -2.31 24.29 1.37
N LEU A 8 -3.03 23.76 0.37
CA LEU A 8 -2.48 23.52 -0.97
C LEU A 8 -2.01 24.81 -1.66
N VAL A 9 -2.75 25.90 -1.50
CA VAL A 9 -2.36 27.20 -2.05
C VAL A 9 -1.09 27.70 -1.37
N TYR A 10 -1.01 27.58 -0.05
CA TYR A 10 0.17 27.96 0.72
C TYR A 10 1.42 27.15 0.37
N ILE A 11 1.27 25.83 0.17
CA ILE A 11 2.38 24.96 -0.28
C ILE A 11 2.91 25.43 -1.63
N LYS A 12 2.02 25.80 -2.57
CA LYS A 12 2.40 26.25 -3.91
C LYS A 12 3.07 27.62 -3.90
N THR A 13 2.68 28.51 -2.99
CA THR A 13 3.26 29.87 -2.91
C THR A 13 4.48 29.95 -2.00
N ASN A 14 4.68 28.99 -1.10
CA ASN A 14 5.78 28.93 -0.14
C ASN A 14 6.39 27.51 -0.10
N PRO A 15 7.23 27.13 -1.09
CA PRO A 15 7.77 25.78 -1.20
C PRO A 15 8.55 25.30 0.02
N CYS A 16 9.24 26.21 0.72
CA CYS A 16 9.98 25.92 1.96
C CYS A 16 9.10 25.43 3.12
N LEU A 17 7.77 25.67 3.08
CA LEU A 17 6.82 25.20 4.09
C LEU A 17 6.15 23.88 3.69
N LYS A 18 6.49 23.30 2.53
CA LYS A 18 5.79 22.15 1.95
C LYS A 18 5.73 20.96 2.90
N ARG A 19 6.88 20.55 3.45
CA ARG A 19 6.97 19.42 4.40
C ARG A 19 6.10 19.65 5.64
N ASP A 20 6.24 20.81 6.26
CA ASP A 20 5.58 21.10 7.54
C ASP A 20 4.06 21.24 7.36
N LEU A 21 3.61 21.86 6.26
CA LEU A 21 2.19 21.97 5.92
C LEU A 21 1.57 20.62 5.54
N LEU A 22 2.27 19.76 4.80
CA LEU A 22 1.78 18.41 4.50
C LEU A 22 1.57 17.62 5.79
N ARG A 23 2.54 17.67 6.70
CA ARG A 23 2.47 17.03 8.01
C ARG A 23 1.31 17.57 8.85
N ASP A 24 1.18 18.89 8.95
CA ASP A 24 0.08 19.52 9.69
C ASP A 24 -1.29 19.13 9.13
N LEU A 25 -1.47 19.15 7.81
CA LEU A 25 -2.74 18.78 7.18
C LEU A 25 -3.16 17.34 7.49
N VAL A 26 -2.23 16.37 7.46
CA VAL A 26 -2.55 14.97 7.79
C VAL A 26 -2.78 14.76 9.29
N GLU A 27 -2.06 15.49 10.15
CA GLU A 27 -2.23 15.47 11.60
C GLU A 27 -3.57 16.06 12.02
N MET A 28 -3.94 17.23 11.48
CA MET A 28 -5.20 17.91 11.76
C MET A 28 -6.43 17.11 11.30
N CYS A 29 -6.30 16.26 10.27
CA CYS A 29 -7.36 15.33 9.87
C CYS A 29 -7.71 14.30 10.97
N ARG A 30 -6.87 14.09 12.00
CA ARG A 30 -7.21 13.27 13.17
C ARG A 30 -8.40 13.83 13.97
N GLY A 31 -8.76 15.10 13.81
CA GLY A 31 -9.95 15.67 14.45
C GLY A 31 -11.28 15.02 14.03
N VAL A 32 -11.33 14.34 12.87
CA VAL A 32 -12.57 13.70 12.37
C VAL A 32 -12.54 12.19 12.57
N GLN A 33 -13.07 11.75 13.72
CA GLN A 33 -13.08 10.34 14.12
C GLN A 33 -14.31 9.55 13.62
N HIS A 34 -15.30 10.22 13.02
CA HIS A 34 -16.45 9.53 12.42
C HIS A 34 -15.99 8.77 11.16
N PRO A 35 -16.13 7.43 11.06
CA PRO A 35 -15.56 6.61 9.99
C PRO A 35 -15.84 7.10 8.57
N LEU A 36 -17.12 7.19 8.19
CA LEU A 36 -17.48 7.59 6.82
C LEU A 36 -16.94 8.98 6.46
N ARG A 37 -17.22 9.99 7.30
CA ARG A 37 -16.76 11.37 7.10
C ARG A 37 -15.23 11.49 7.09
N GLY A 38 -14.56 10.76 7.98
CA GLY A 38 -13.10 10.73 8.07
C GLY A 38 -12.46 10.10 6.84
N LEU A 39 -13.01 8.98 6.33
CA LEU A 39 -12.56 8.35 5.09
C LEU A 39 -12.67 9.31 3.90
N PHE A 40 -13.80 9.97 3.72
CA PHE A 40 -13.97 10.93 2.61
C PHE A 40 -13.11 12.19 2.77
N LEU A 41 -12.90 12.68 3.99
CA LEU A 41 -12.01 13.81 4.23
C LEU A 41 -10.55 13.45 3.90
N ARG A 42 -10.08 12.29 4.34
CA ARG A 42 -8.73 11.80 4.11
C ARG A 42 -8.49 11.41 2.65
N ASN A 43 -9.48 10.85 1.98
CA ASN A 43 -9.41 10.62 0.54
C ASN A 43 -9.34 11.95 -0.22
N TYR A 44 -10.14 12.94 0.16
CA TYR A 44 -10.05 14.28 -0.42
C TYR A 44 -8.66 14.90 -0.24
N LEU A 45 -8.08 14.80 0.97
CA LEU A 45 -6.69 15.21 1.22
C LEU A 45 -5.73 14.56 0.23
N LEU A 46 -5.78 13.23 0.10
CA LEU A 46 -4.89 12.45 -0.77
C LEU A 46 -5.04 12.78 -2.26
N GLN A 47 -6.27 13.08 -2.71
CA GLN A 47 -6.52 13.53 -4.09
C GLN A 47 -5.97 14.93 -4.33
N CYS A 48 -6.14 15.82 -3.37
CA CYS A 48 -5.66 17.19 -3.41
C CYS A 48 -4.13 17.30 -3.42
N THR A 49 -3.43 16.43 -2.68
CA THR A 49 -1.98 16.46 -2.56
C THR A 49 -1.26 15.71 -3.69
N ARG A 50 -1.99 14.99 -4.56
CA ARG A 50 -1.46 14.15 -5.65
C ARG A 50 -0.26 14.72 -6.40
N ASN A 51 -0.34 15.97 -6.87
CA ASN A 51 0.65 16.59 -7.75
C ASN A 51 1.65 17.49 -7.01
N ILE A 52 1.67 17.47 -5.68
CA ILE A 52 2.51 18.37 -4.87
C ILE A 52 3.33 17.62 -3.81
N LEU A 53 3.19 16.29 -3.74
CA LEU A 53 3.99 15.46 -2.86
C LEU A 53 5.47 15.53 -3.29
N PRO A 54 6.41 15.73 -2.35
CA PRO A 54 7.83 15.65 -2.67
C PRO A 54 8.22 14.28 -3.21
N ASP A 55 9.03 14.23 -4.26
CA ASP A 55 9.49 12.98 -4.88
C ASP A 55 10.98 13.04 -5.22
N SER A 56 11.74 13.90 -4.53
CA SER A 56 13.19 13.97 -4.68
C SER A 56 13.87 12.90 -3.80
N PRO A 57 14.90 12.21 -4.30
CA PRO A 57 15.71 11.31 -3.49
C PRO A 57 16.74 12.05 -2.62
N GLU A 58 16.96 13.35 -2.84
CA GLU A 58 18.03 14.11 -2.21
C GLU A 58 17.66 14.59 -0.80
N GLU A 59 18.48 14.25 0.20
CA GLU A 59 18.20 14.56 1.62
C GLU A 59 18.27 16.06 1.98
N ASN A 60 18.83 16.90 1.10
CA ASN A 60 19.01 18.34 1.31
C ASN A 60 18.00 19.22 0.55
N ASP A 61 16.92 18.63 0.03
CA ASP A 61 15.87 19.39 -0.66
C ASP A 61 15.08 20.24 0.35
N GLU A 62 15.14 21.57 0.21
CA GLU A 62 14.39 22.51 1.03
C GLU A 62 12.86 22.31 0.89
N GLU A 63 12.41 21.68 -0.19
CA GLU A 63 11.00 21.38 -0.42
C GLU A 63 10.55 20.02 0.16
N GLY A 64 11.47 19.24 0.74
CA GLY A 64 11.21 17.91 1.27
C GLY A 64 11.53 16.78 0.30
N THR A 65 11.48 15.55 0.81
CA THR A 65 11.98 14.35 0.13
C THR A 65 10.89 13.31 -0.09
N VAL A 66 11.17 12.30 -0.91
CA VAL A 66 10.28 11.14 -1.07
C VAL A 66 9.94 10.47 0.28
N ARG A 67 10.83 10.55 1.28
CA ARG A 67 10.55 10.02 2.63
C ARG A 67 9.41 10.76 3.33
N ASP A 68 9.36 12.08 3.20
CA ASP A 68 8.27 12.90 3.76
C ASP A 68 6.92 12.53 3.12
N SER A 69 6.93 12.23 1.81
CA SER A 69 5.75 11.73 1.10
C SER A 69 5.33 10.34 1.56
N ILE A 70 6.28 9.43 1.75
CA ILE A 70 6.01 8.08 2.26
C ILE A 70 5.39 8.18 3.66
N ASP A 71 5.98 8.95 4.57
CA ASP A 71 5.47 9.12 5.93
C ASP A 71 4.08 9.75 5.95
N PHE A 72 3.84 10.78 5.12
CA PHE A 72 2.54 11.41 4.95
C PHE A 72 1.48 10.38 4.50
N VAL A 73 1.78 9.60 3.46
CA VAL A 73 0.82 8.65 2.88
C VAL A 73 0.60 7.45 3.82
N LEU A 74 1.65 6.91 4.44
CA LEU A 74 1.53 5.82 5.41
C LEU A 74 0.76 6.24 6.65
N MET A 75 0.98 7.45 7.15
CA MET A 75 0.18 8.00 8.26
C MET A 75 -1.29 8.14 7.87
N ASN A 76 -1.58 8.64 6.66
CA ASN A 76 -2.95 8.76 6.18
C ASN A 76 -3.59 7.37 5.99
N PHE A 77 -2.87 6.42 5.41
CA PHE A 77 -3.29 5.03 5.24
C PHE A 77 -3.64 4.37 6.57
N ALA A 78 -2.77 4.46 7.57
CA ALA A 78 -3.00 3.88 8.89
C ALA A 78 -4.30 4.41 9.52
N GLU A 79 -4.53 5.72 9.47
CA GLU A 79 -5.75 6.33 10.01
C GLU A 79 -7.00 5.97 9.19
N MET A 80 -6.90 5.89 7.85
CA MET A 80 -8.00 5.43 7.00
C MET A 80 -8.34 3.97 7.26
N ASN A 81 -7.35 3.09 7.39
CA ASN A 81 -7.56 1.68 7.72
C ASN A 81 -8.25 1.52 9.09
N LYS A 82 -7.79 2.27 10.11
CA LYS A 82 -8.45 2.29 11.44
C LYS A 82 -9.90 2.74 11.35
N LEU A 83 -10.21 3.80 10.60
CA LEU A 83 -11.58 4.28 10.42
C LEU A 83 -12.44 3.23 9.70
N TRP A 84 -11.89 2.61 8.66
CA TRP A 84 -12.59 1.58 7.90
C TRP A 84 -12.89 0.32 8.71
N VAL A 85 -11.93 -0.18 9.50
CA VAL A 85 -12.17 -1.29 10.44
C VAL A 85 -13.14 -0.90 11.55
N ARG A 86 -13.09 0.36 12.02
CA ARG A 86 -14.07 0.86 13.00
C ARG A 86 -15.51 0.78 12.49
N MET A 87 -15.74 0.89 11.18
CA MET A 87 -17.09 0.73 10.60
C MET A 87 -17.73 -0.60 10.96
N GLN A 88 -16.94 -1.68 11.12
CA GLN A 88 -17.45 -3.00 11.50
C GLN A 88 -18.24 -2.98 12.81
N HIS A 89 -17.82 -2.11 13.74
CA HIS A 89 -18.27 -2.07 15.13
C HIS A 89 -19.29 -0.95 15.39
N GLN A 90 -19.65 -0.15 14.38
CA GLN A 90 -20.64 0.91 14.55
C GLN A 90 -22.07 0.40 14.38
N GLY A 91 -23.01 0.92 15.16
CA GLY A 91 -24.43 0.57 15.04
C GLY A 91 -24.78 -0.80 15.63
N HIS A 92 -25.99 -1.28 15.32
CA HIS A 92 -26.54 -2.47 15.95
C HIS A 92 -26.01 -3.76 15.31
N SER A 93 -25.85 -4.83 16.10
CA SER A 93 -25.42 -6.16 15.62
C SER A 93 -26.25 -6.71 14.43
N ARG A 94 -27.55 -6.39 14.34
CA ARG A 94 -28.44 -6.84 13.26
C ARG A 94 -28.06 -6.26 11.89
N ASP A 95 -27.40 -5.10 11.87
CA ASP A 95 -27.00 -4.44 10.62
C ASP A 95 -25.61 -4.87 10.13
N ARG A 96 -25.04 -5.95 10.71
CA ARG A 96 -23.67 -6.40 10.41
C ARG A 96 -23.44 -6.65 8.92
N GLU A 97 -24.30 -7.44 8.28
CA GLU A 97 -24.16 -7.74 6.85
C GLU A 97 -24.23 -6.48 5.98
N ARG A 98 -25.10 -5.53 6.35
CA ARG A 98 -25.19 -4.25 5.65
C ARG A 98 -23.89 -3.47 5.78
N ARG A 99 -23.27 -3.44 6.96
CA ARG A 99 -21.98 -2.78 7.18
C ARG A 99 -20.85 -3.44 6.43
N GLU A 100 -20.82 -4.77 6.37
CA GLU A 100 -19.82 -5.49 5.59
C GLU A 100 -19.93 -5.14 4.10
N ARG A 101 -21.16 -5.03 3.55
CA ARG A 101 -21.38 -4.52 2.17
C ARG A 101 -20.91 -3.08 1.99
N GLU A 102 -21.29 -2.16 2.89
CA GLU A 102 -20.86 -0.76 2.83
C GLU A 102 -19.33 -0.62 2.95
N ARG A 103 -18.68 -1.46 3.76
CA ARG A 103 -17.22 -1.52 3.88
C ARG A 103 -16.58 -1.99 2.59
N GLU A 104 -17.16 -2.97 1.92
CA GLU A 104 -16.68 -3.50 0.65
C GLU A 104 -16.71 -2.45 -0.46
N GLU A 105 -17.75 -1.62 -0.51
CA GLU A 105 -17.85 -0.50 -1.46
C GLU A 105 -16.79 0.59 -1.20
N LEU A 106 -16.41 0.80 0.08
CA LEU A 106 -15.48 1.86 0.47
C LEU A 106 -14.01 1.43 0.50
N LYS A 107 -13.70 0.15 0.31
CA LYS A 107 -12.32 -0.38 0.37
C LYS A 107 -11.34 0.37 -0.53
N ILE A 108 -11.81 0.80 -1.71
CA ILE A 108 -11.02 1.57 -2.68
C ILE A 108 -10.48 2.89 -2.12
N LEU A 109 -11.18 3.52 -1.18
CA LEU A 109 -10.70 4.75 -0.53
C LEU A 109 -9.42 4.50 0.24
N VAL A 110 -9.31 3.36 0.91
CA VAL A 110 -8.12 2.97 1.66
C VAL A 110 -7.00 2.56 0.70
N GLY A 111 -7.31 1.71 -0.30
CA GLY A 111 -6.34 1.23 -1.29
C GLY A 111 -5.73 2.33 -2.17
N THR A 112 -6.43 3.46 -2.34
CA THR A 112 -5.88 4.62 -3.06
C THR A 112 -4.58 5.15 -2.44
N ASN A 113 -4.34 4.94 -1.14
CA ASN A 113 -3.06 5.27 -0.51
C ASN A 113 -1.91 4.39 -1.03
N LEU A 114 -2.16 3.10 -1.24
CA LEU A 114 -1.14 2.18 -1.78
C LEU A 114 -0.84 2.51 -3.25
N VAL A 115 -1.88 2.84 -4.03
CA VAL A 115 -1.71 3.38 -5.39
C VAL A 115 -0.90 4.68 -5.38
N ARG A 116 -1.10 5.54 -4.37
CA ARG A 116 -0.30 6.77 -4.25
C ARG A 116 1.18 6.46 -4.01
N LEU A 117 1.48 5.50 -3.14
CA LEU A 117 2.86 5.07 -2.84
C LEU A 117 3.54 4.47 -4.06
N SER A 118 2.83 3.69 -4.88
CA SER A 118 3.40 3.11 -6.11
C SER A 118 3.61 4.10 -7.24
N GLN A 119 3.02 5.30 -7.15
CA GLN A 119 3.18 6.40 -8.11
C GLN A 119 4.37 7.32 -7.80
N LEU A 120 5.04 7.16 -6.67
CA LEU A 120 6.24 7.94 -6.33
C LEU A 120 7.44 7.35 -7.08
N GLU A 121 8.01 8.13 -8.00
CA GLU A 121 9.08 7.71 -8.91
C GLU A 121 10.39 7.43 -8.15
N SER A 122 10.65 8.17 -7.06
CA SER A 122 11.85 7.99 -6.25
C SER A 122 11.75 6.84 -5.24
N VAL A 123 10.63 6.10 -5.20
CA VAL A 123 10.52 4.88 -4.40
C VAL A 123 11.29 3.75 -5.09
N THR A 124 12.56 3.62 -4.71
CA THR A 124 13.42 2.50 -5.14
C THR A 124 13.04 1.20 -4.43
N LEU A 125 13.53 0.07 -4.95
CA LEU A 125 13.38 -1.24 -4.31
C LEU A 125 13.85 -1.25 -2.85
N GLU A 126 14.97 -0.59 -2.54
CA GLU A 126 15.51 -0.54 -1.18
C GLU A 126 14.61 0.28 -0.24
N ILE A 127 14.05 1.39 -0.72
CA ILE A 127 13.06 2.18 0.03
C ILE A 127 11.79 1.36 0.24
N TYR A 128 11.33 0.63 -0.78
CA TYR A 128 10.17 -0.24 -0.67
C TYR A 128 10.36 -1.32 0.40
N LYS A 129 11.49 -2.04 0.36
CA LYS A 129 11.84 -3.10 1.30
C LYS A 129 11.95 -2.63 2.74
N LYS A 130 12.51 -1.44 2.96
CA LYS A 130 12.86 -0.94 4.30
C LYS A 130 11.77 -0.09 4.94
N LEU A 131 10.98 0.63 4.15
CA LEU A 131 10.03 1.63 4.65
C LEU A 131 8.60 1.33 4.23
N VAL A 132 8.35 1.24 2.91
CA VAL A 132 6.98 1.19 2.38
C VAL A 132 6.28 -0.13 2.73
N LEU A 133 6.86 -1.26 2.34
CA LEU A 133 6.23 -2.57 2.58
C LEU A 133 6.09 -2.87 4.08
N PRO A 134 7.12 -2.70 4.93
CA PRO A 134 6.96 -2.92 6.38
C PRO A 134 5.87 -2.03 6.98
N GLY A 135 5.81 -0.75 6.61
CA GLY A 135 4.78 0.18 7.11
C GLY A 135 3.35 -0.23 6.69
N ILE A 136 3.18 -0.80 5.50
CA ILE A 136 1.88 -1.33 5.06
C ILE A 136 1.54 -2.62 5.81
N LEU A 137 2.46 -3.60 5.84
CA LEU A 137 2.25 -4.90 6.45
C LEU A 137 1.97 -4.80 7.95
N GLU A 138 2.63 -3.87 8.65
CA GLU A 138 2.35 -3.59 10.06
C GLU A 138 0.87 -3.24 10.29
N GLN A 139 0.30 -2.37 9.44
CA GLN A 139 -1.12 -2.00 9.57
C GLN A 139 -2.05 -3.15 9.16
N VAL A 140 -1.67 -3.96 8.18
CA VAL A 140 -2.45 -5.12 7.73
C VAL A 140 -2.53 -6.17 8.85
N VAL A 141 -1.40 -6.59 9.41
CA VAL A 141 -1.38 -7.59 10.49
C VAL A 141 -2.06 -7.06 11.75
N SER A 142 -1.77 -5.80 12.12
CA SER A 142 -2.29 -5.21 13.36
C SER A 142 -3.79 -4.96 13.36
N CYS A 143 -4.44 -4.83 12.20
CA CYS A 143 -5.86 -4.47 12.15
C CYS A 143 -6.80 -5.61 12.54
N ARG A 144 -6.35 -6.88 12.46
CA ARG A 144 -7.09 -8.09 12.85
C ARG A 144 -8.52 -8.18 12.28
N ASP A 145 -8.71 -7.70 11.05
CA ASP A 145 -10.00 -7.69 10.38
C ASP A 145 -9.89 -8.38 9.01
N ALA A 146 -10.71 -9.42 8.79
CA ALA A 146 -10.58 -10.30 7.63
C ALA A 146 -10.80 -9.57 6.28
N ILE A 147 -11.84 -8.73 6.20
CA ILE A 147 -12.15 -7.97 4.97
C ILE A 147 -10.99 -7.03 4.64
N ALA A 148 -10.46 -6.34 5.65
CA ALA A 148 -9.36 -5.42 5.45
C ALA A 148 -8.07 -6.14 5.05
N GLN A 149 -7.73 -7.22 5.73
CA GLN A 149 -6.52 -7.98 5.45
C GLN A 149 -6.55 -8.61 4.06
N GLU A 150 -7.66 -9.24 3.68
CA GLU A 150 -7.81 -9.87 2.36
C GLU A 150 -7.63 -8.82 1.25
N TYR A 151 -8.38 -7.72 1.33
CA TYR A 151 -8.30 -6.65 0.33
C TYR A 151 -6.92 -6.00 0.27
N LEU A 152 -6.30 -5.67 1.40
CA LEU A 152 -5.03 -4.94 1.41
C LEU A 152 -3.87 -5.81 0.92
N MET A 153 -3.87 -7.10 1.22
CA MET A 153 -2.86 -8.03 0.70
C MET A 153 -2.97 -8.18 -0.82
N GLU A 154 -4.18 -8.36 -1.35
CA GLU A 154 -4.41 -8.36 -2.80
C GLU A 154 -4.04 -7.02 -3.44
N CYS A 155 -4.35 -5.90 -2.77
CA CYS A 155 -4.02 -4.57 -3.26
C CYS A 155 -2.50 -4.38 -3.39
N ILE A 156 -1.70 -4.85 -2.42
CA ILE A 156 -0.23 -4.87 -2.53
C ILE A 156 0.21 -5.63 -3.79
N ILE A 157 -0.36 -6.84 -4.01
CA ILE A 157 -0.10 -7.68 -5.19
C ILE A 157 -0.60 -7.03 -6.48
N GLN A 158 -1.47 -6.03 -6.47
CA GLN A 158 -1.94 -5.38 -7.70
C GLN A 158 -1.17 -4.10 -8.03
N VAL A 159 -0.77 -3.33 -7.02
CA VAL A 159 -0.35 -1.93 -7.21
C VAL A 159 1.17 -1.73 -7.32
N PHE A 160 1.98 -2.59 -6.70
CA PHE A 160 3.44 -2.48 -6.72
C PHE A 160 4.04 -3.34 -7.85
N PRO A 161 5.21 -3.01 -8.42
CA PRO A 161 5.79 -3.74 -9.56
C PRO A 161 6.28 -5.16 -9.23
N ASP A 162 6.47 -6.01 -10.25
CA ASP A 162 6.85 -7.42 -10.10
C ASP A 162 8.23 -7.60 -9.47
N GLU A 163 9.17 -6.72 -9.80
CA GLU A 163 10.54 -6.70 -9.27
C GLU A 163 10.55 -6.52 -7.74
N PHE A 164 9.59 -5.75 -7.21
CA PHE A 164 9.46 -5.55 -5.77
C PHE A 164 8.99 -6.85 -5.11
N HIS A 165 7.97 -7.49 -5.67
CA HIS A 165 7.44 -8.76 -5.16
C HIS A 165 8.51 -9.83 -5.08
N LEU A 166 9.29 -10.03 -6.14
CA LEU A 166 10.38 -11.03 -6.19
C LEU A 166 11.36 -10.87 -5.02
N GLN A 167 11.64 -9.63 -4.64
CA GLN A 167 12.63 -9.28 -3.61
C GLN A 167 12.04 -9.20 -2.20
N THR A 168 10.72 -9.32 -2.07
CA THR A 168 9.99 -9.26 -0.79
C THR A 168 9.10 -10.46 -0.52
N LEU A 169 9.16 -11.52 -1.32
CA LEU A 169 8.36 -12.74 -1.16
C LEU A 169 8.35 -13.28 0.26
N ASN A 170 9.53 -13.45 0.86
CA ASN A 170 9.64 -14.00 2.22
C ASN A 170 8.91 -13.13 3.25
N ALA A 171 9.06 -11.81 3.19
CA ALA A 171 8.40 -10.89 4.11
C ALA A 171 6.87 -10.93 3.91
N PHE A 172 6.41 -10.91 2.65
CA PHE A 172 5.00 -10.95 2.31
C PHE A 172 4.33 -12.26 2.75
N LEU A 173 4.93 -13.41 2.42
CA LEU A 173 4.40 -14.74 2.77
C LEU A 173 4.43 -14.98 4.28
N LYS A 174 5.46 -14.49 4.98
CA LYS A 174 5.47 -14.53 6.45
C LYS A 174 4.29 -13.75 7.03
N SER A 175 3.99 -12.57 6.51
CA SER A 175 2.80 -11.81 6.93
C SER A 175 1.48 -12.51 6.58
N CYS A 176 1.42 -13.30 5.50
CA CYS A 176 0.24 -14.14 5.22
C CYS A 176 -0.06 -15.15 6.35
N ALA A 177 0.96 -15.68 7.02
CA ALA A 177 0.79 -16.60 8.15
C ALA A 177 0.27 -15.90 9.43
N GLU A 178 0.38 -14.57 9.50
CA GLU A 178 -0.05 -13.75 10.63
C GLU A 178 -1.47 -13.17 10.44
N LEU A 179 -2.14 -13.49 9.33
CA LEU A 179 -3.48 -13.00 9.02
C LEU A 179 -4.55 -13.67 9.89
N HIS A 180 -5.69 -12.99 10.02
CA HIS A 180 -6.85 -13.49 10.74
C HIS A 180 -7.42 -14.74 10.06
N ASN A 181 -7.82 -15.75 10.83
CA ASN A 181 -8.33 -17.05 10.32
C ASN A 181 -9.52 -16.93 9.34
N GLY A 182 -10.24 -15.81 9.35
CA GLY A 182 -11.32 -15.54 8.41
C GLY A 182 -10.88 -15.08 7.02
N VAL A 183 -9.57 -14.87 6.79
CA VAL A 183 -9.01 -14.45 5.50
C VAL A 183 -8.83 -15.65 4.58
N ASN A 184 -9.21 -15.51 3.31
CA ASN A 184 -8.93 -16.51 2.29
C ASN A 184 -7.49 -16.39 1.78
N VAL A 185 -6.54 -16.85 2.58
CA VAL A 185 -5.10 -16.78 2.26
C VAL A 185 -4.75 -17.51 0.95
N LYS A 186 -5.50 -18.56 0.60
CA LYS A 186 -5.33 -19.27 -0.67
C LYS A 186 -5.51 -18.34 -1.87
N ASN A 187 -6.52 -17.48 -1.87
CA ASN A 187 -6.76 -16.54 -2.98
C ASN A 187 -5.61 -15.53 -3.12
N ILE A 188 -5.09 -15.02 -2.00
CA ILE A 188 -3.94 -14.11 -1.98
C ILE A 188 -2.71 -14.79 -2.62
N ILE A 189 -2.43 -16.03 -2.23
CA ILE A 189 -1.28 -16.78 -2.76
C ILE A 189 -1.45 -17.08 -4.26
N ILE A 190 -2.65 -17.49 -4.70
CA ILE A 190 -2.95 -17.71 -6.12
C ILE A 190 -2.73 -16.43 -6.91
N SER A 191 -3.23 -15.29 -6.43
CA SER A 191 -3.05 -13.99 -7.10
C SER A 191 -1.57 -13.62 -7.27
N LEU A 192 -0.75 -13.87 -6.26
CA LEU A 192 0.69 -13.64 -6.33
C LEU A 192 1.39 -14.57 -7.33
N ILE A 193 1.05 -15.86 -7.32
CA ILE A 193 1.62 -16.86 -8.24
C ILE A 193 1.25 -16.52 -9.69
N ASP A 194 -0.02 -16.25 -9.96
CA ASP A 194 -0.51 -15.91 -11.31
C ASP A 194 0.19 -14.66 -11.86
N ARG A 195 0.40 -13.67 -10.98
CA ARG A 195 1.13 -12.46 -11.32
C ARG A 195 2.59 -12.75 -11.69
N LEU A 196 3.31 -13.50 -10.86
CA LEU A 196 4.71 -13.84 -11.13
C LEU A 196 4.88 -14.77 -12.34
N ALA A 197 3.94 -15.70 -12.55
CA ALA A 197 3.92 -16.54 -13.75
C ALA A 197 3.77 -15.70 -15.02
N THR A 198 2.89 -14.70 -15.00
CA THR A 198 2.72 -13.75 -16.10
C THR A 198 3.98 -12.93 -16.34
N PHE A 199 4.68 -12.51 -15.29
CA PHE A 199 5.97 -11.82 -15.40
C PHE A 199 7.05 -12.69 -16.05
N SER A 200 7.18 -13.95 -15.62
CA SER A 200 8.14 -14.92 -16.21
C SER A 200 7.93 -15.11 -17.71
N GLN A 201 6.68 -15.28 -18.15
CA GLN A 201 6.36 -15.44 -19.57
C GLN A 201 6.74 -14.21 -20.40
N ARG A 202 6.64 -13.01 -19.82
CA ARG A 202 7.06 -11.76 -20.49
C ARG A 202 8.58 -11.66 -20.58
N SER A 203 9.31 -12.00 -19.53
CA SER A 203 10.78 -11.98 -19.55
C SER A 203 11.37 -13.01 -20.52
N ASP A 204 10.76 -14.21 -20.61
CA ASP A 204 11.19 -15.24 -21.55
C ASP A 204 10.84 -14.87 -23.01
N GLY A 205 9.78 -14.09 -23.23
CA GLY A 205 9.37 -13.58 -24.54
C GLY A 205 10.30 -12.54 -25.16
N VAL A 206 11.24 -11.95 -24.41
CA VAL A 206 12.22 -10.96 -24.91
C VAL A 206 13.56 -11.62 -25.28
N GLY A 207 13.76 -12.90 -24.97
CA GLY A 207 15.04 -13.58 -25.12
C GLY A 207 14.92 -14.99 -25.68
N GLY A 208 14.50 -15.13 -26.95
CA GLY A 208 14.79 -16.35 -27.71
C GLY A 208 16.30 -16.61 -27.78
N PRO A 209 16.75 -17.88 -27.91
CA PRO A 209 18.18 -18.21 -27.95
C PRO A 209 18.87 -17.42 -29.09
N GLY A 210 19.74 -16.47 -28.73
CA GLY A 210 20.53 -15.68 -29.69
C GLY A 210 20.21 -14.17 -29.80
N SER A 211 19.32 -13.61 -28.98
CA SER A 211 19.05 -12.15 -29.01
C SER A 211 20.10 -11.35 -28.20
N PRO A 212 20.72 -10.29 -28.77
CA PRO A 212 21.76 -9.49 -28.10
C PRO A 212 21.25 -8.59 -26.95
N ASN A 213 19.94 -8.57 -26.69
CA ASN A 213 19.29 -7.84 -25.60
C ASN A 213 18.81 -8.78 -24.46
N GLN A 214 19.53 -9.87 -24.18
CA GLN A 214 19.29 -10.63 -22.95
C GLN A 214 19.58 -9.72 -21.74
N VAL A 215 18.53 -9.18 -21.14
CA VAL A 215 18.60 -8.72 -19.76
C VAL A 215 18.83 -9.98 -18.93
N PRO A 216 19.94 -10.09 -18.17
CA PRO A 216 20.18 -11.24 -17.31
C PRO A 216 18.95 -11.42 -16.41
N GLY A 217 18.27 -12.57 -16.55
CA GLY A 217 16.99 -12.80 -15.91
C GLY A 217 17.13 -12.74 -14.39
N ILE A 218 16.48 -11.75 -13.79
CA ILE A 218 16.31 -11.59 -12.33
C ILE A 218 15.77 -12.88 -11.67
N LEU A 219 15.15 -13.76 -12.47
CA LEU A 219 14.63 -15.07 -12.08
C LEU A 219 15.70 -16.12 -11.73
N GLN A 220 16.98 -15.96 -12.09
CA GLN A 220 18.00 -16.95 -11.73
C GLN A 220 18.42 -16.90 -10.25
N ASP A 221 18.24 -15.75 -9.57
CA ASP A 221 18.67 -15.59 -8.17
C ASP A 221 17.58 -15.93 -7.14
N VAL A 222 16.30 -15.96 -7.54
CA VAL A 222 15.19 -16.30 -6.65
C VAL A 222 14.71 -17.70 -6.96
N LYS A 223 15.00 -18.65 -6.08
CA LYS A 223 14.44 -20.02 -6.14
C LYS A 223 12.96 -20.00 -5.77
N LEU A 224 12.13 -19.49 -6.66
CA LEU A 224 10.70 -19.28 -6.46
C LEU A 224 10.01 -20.55 -5.95
N PHE A 225 10.32 -21.69 -6.58
CA PHE A 225 9.74 -22.97 -6.18
C PHE A 225 10.05 -23.32 -4.72
N ASP A 226 11.30 -23.21 -4.30
CA ASP A 226 11.72 -23.52 -2.92
C ASP A 226 11.06 -22.56 -1.93
N VAL A 227 11.06 -21.25 -2.23
CA VAL A 227 10.44 -20.23 -1.36
C VAL A 227 8.93 -20.46 -1.21
N PHE A 228 8.22 -20.73 -2.30
CA PHE A 228 6.78 -21.00 -2.24
C PHE A 228 6.51 -22.33 -1.54
N SER A 229 7.26 -23.39 -1.84
CA SER A 229 7.07 -24.70 -1.20
C SER A 229 7.22 -24.61 0.32
N ASP A 230 8.30 -23.97 0.81
CA ASP A 230 8.57 -23.85 2.25
C ASP A 230 7.56 -22.95 2.97
N GLN A 231 7.25 -21.79 2.39
CA GLN A 231 6.36 -20.82 3.04
C GLN A 231 4.88 -21.24 2.96
N VAL A 232 4.42 -21.80 1.84
CA VAL A 232 3.04 -22.31 1.70
C VAL A 232 2.81 -23.48 2.65
N ALA A 233 3.80 -24.37 2.81
CA ALA A 233 3.70 -25.45 3.80
C ALA A 233 3.55 -24.91 5.23
N THR A 234 4.21 -23.79 5.55
CA THR A 234 4.11 -23.13 6.87
C THR A 234 2.75 -22.45 7.07
N ILE A 235 2.13 -21.93 6.00
CA ILE A 235 0.83 -21.22 6.06
C ILE A 235 -0.36 -22.18 6.17
N ILE A 236 -0.26 -23.40 5.62
CA ILE A 236 -1.37 -24.37 5.57
C ILE A 236 -1.49 -25.21 6.86
N GLN A 237 -0.46 -25.22 7.72
CA GLN A 237 -0.50 -25.88 9.04
C GLN A 237 -1.27 -25.07 10.08
#